data_AF-D3Q6T3-F1
#
_entry.id   AF-D3Q6T3-F1
#
_cell.length_a   1.000
_cell.length_b   1.000
_cell.length_c   1.000
_cell.angle_alpha   90.00
_cell.angle_beta   90.00
_cell.angle_gamma   90.00
#
_symmetry.space_group_name_H-M   'P 1'
#
loop_
_entity.id
_entity.type
_entity.pdbx_description
1 polymer ?
#
loop_
_entity_poly.entity_id
_entity_poly.type
_entity_poly.pdbx_seq_one_letter_code
_entity_poly.pdbx_strand_id
1 'polypeptide(L)' 'MPTQLARMGLVAAVFLISTSALLLVAFLKPGSAEFVITGITCGLGVFLGLFSTVVFYIERRRS' A
#
# COMPACT_ATOMS: atom_id res chain seq x y z
N MET A 1 -2.94 -21.28 9.07
CA MET A 1 -1.75 -20.45 9.42
C MET A 1 -1.24 -19.49 8.32
N PRO A 2 -1.48 -19.64 6.99
CA PRO A 2 -0.91 -18.70 6.00
C PRO A 2 -1.62 -17.33 5.94
N THR A 3 -2.85 -17.23 6.43
CA THR A 3 -3.67 -16.01 6.41
C THR A 3 -3.19 -14.90 7.36
N GLN A 4 -2.52 -15.25 8.46
CA GLN A 4 -1.95 -14.26 9.38
C GLN A 4 -0.73 -13.56 8.76
N LEU A 5 0.15 -14.33 8.11
CA LEU A 5 1.33 -13.78 7.44
C LEU A 5 0.93 -12.86 6.27
N ALA A 6 -0.09 -13.26 5.50
CA ALA A 6 -0.64 -12.44 4.44
C ALA A 6 -1.22 -11.11 4.97
N ARG A 7 -1.99 -11.14 6.07
CA ARG A 7 -2.53 -9.92 6.71
C ARG A 7 -1.42 -9.03 7.29
N MET A 8 -0.42 -9.61 7.96
CA MET A 8 0.70 -8.85 8.51
C MET A 8 1.57 -8.23 7.41
N GLY A 9 1.81 -8.96 6.31
CA GLY A 9 2.51 -8.44 5.14
C GLY A 9 1.75 -7.30 4.46
N LEU A 10 0.42 -7.41 4.38
CA LEU A 10 -0.47 -6.36 3.89
C LEU A 10 -0.39 -5.09 4.74
N VAL A 11 -0.49 -5.24 6.06
CA VAL A 11 -0.41 -4.12 7.01
C VAL A 11 0.98 -3.47 6.95
N ALA A 12 2.05 -4.27 6.92
CA ALA A 12 3.41 -3.77 6.79
C ALA A 12 3.65 -3.05 5.46
N ALA A 13 3.10 -3.56 4.35
CA ALA A 13 3.18 -2.91 3.04
C ALA A 13 2.45 -1.56 3.05
N VAL A 14 1.21 -1.52 3.53
CA VAL A 14 0.43 -0.28 3.65
C VAL A 14 1.13 0.73 4.56
N PHE A 15 1.71 0.26 5.67
CA PHE A 15 2.45 1.12 6.61
C PHE A 15 3.74 1.68 5.98
N LEU A 16 4.53 0.86 5.29
CA LEU A 16 5.75 1.30 4.61
C LEU A 16 5.47 2.28 3.47
N ILE A 17 4.43 2.01 2.68
CA ILE A 17 4.01 2.87 1.57
C ILE A 17 3.51 4.22 2.10
N SER A 18 2.66 4.20 3.13
CA SER A 18 2.12 5.43 3.73
C SER A 18 3.22 6.25 4.41
N THR A 19 4.13 5.59 5.13
CA THR A 19 5.25 6.26 5.82
C THR A 19 6.24 6.85 4.82
N SER A 20 6.56 6.12 3.74
CA SER A 20 7.42 6.64 2.66
C SER A 20 6.77 7.83 1.96
N ALA A 21 5.47 7.74 1.65
CA ALA A 21 4.74 8.83 1.01
C ALA A 21 4.67 10.08 1.90
N LEU A 22 4.44 9.93 3.21
CA LEU A 22 4.41 11.03 4.16
C LEU A 22 5.78 11.70 4.34
N LEU A 23 6.85 10.91 4.44
CA LEU A 23 8.22 11.43 4.56
C LEU A 23 8.65 12.17 3.28
N LEU A 24 8.30 11.65 2.10
CA LEU A 24 8.63 12.27 0.82
C LEU A 24 7.79 13.54 0.59
N VAL A 25 6.49 13.54 0.89
CA VAL A 25 5.64 14.75 0.76
C VAL A 25 6.13 15.91 1.63
N ALA A 26 6.69 15.64 2.82
CA ALA A 26 7.20 16.69 3.70
C ALA A 26 8.49 17.37 3.20
N PHE A 27 9.28 16.70 2.36
CA PHE A 27 10.59 17.20 1.90
C PHE A 27 10.65 17.53 0.41
N LEU A 28 9.64 17.15 -0.39
CA LEU A 28 9.69 17.34 -1.84
C LEU A 28 9.00 18.62 -2.30
N LYS A 29 9.69 19.33 -3.20
CA LYS A 29 9.15 20.52 -3.86
C LYS A 29 7.99 20.12 -4.78
N PRO A 30 6.81 20.74 -4.66
CA PRO A 30 5.67 20.45 -5.52
C PRO A 30 6.05 20.66 -6.99
N GLY A 31 5.82 19.64 -7.84
CA GLY A 31 6.16 19.67 -9.27
C GLY A 31 7.48 19.03 -9.65
N SER A 32 8.29 18.53 -8.70
CA SER A 32 9.44 17.67 -9.02
C SER A 32 8.99 16.30 -9.53
N ALA A 33 9.79 15.67 -10.40
CA ALA A 33 9.55 14.30 -10.87
C ALA A 33 9.43 13.31 -9.70
N GLU A 34 10.21 13.54 -8.64
CA GLU A 34 10.21 12.69 -7.44
C GLU A 34 8.85 12.72 -6.72
N PHE A 35 8.12 13.85 -6.77
CA PHE A 35 6.80 13.99 -6.16
C PHE A 35 5.76 13.18 -6.93
N VAL A 36 5.84 13.21 -8.26
CA VAL A 36 4.96 12.43 -9.14
C VAL A 36 5.18 10.93 -8.95
N ILE A 37 6.44 10.49 -8.91
CA ILE A 37 6.80 9.08 -8.68
C ILE A 37 6.32 8.62 -7.31
N THR A 38 6.46 9.46 -6.28
CA THR A 38 5.94 9.18 -4.94
C THR A 38 4.42 9.02 -4.94
N GLY A 39 3.69 9.92 -5.61
CA GLY A 39 2.23 9.83 -5.73
C GLY A 39 1.77 8.54 -6.43
N ILE A 40 2.44 8.18 -7.52
CA ILE A 40 2.15 6.94 -8.27
C ILE A 40 2.45 5.71 -7.41
N THR A 41 3.59 5.70 -6.70
CA THR A 41 4.00 4.59 -5.82
C THR A 41 3.03 4.42 -4.66
N CYS A 42 2.57 5.53 -4.07
CA CYS A 42 1.56 5.53 -3.03
C CYS A 42 0.22 4.97 -3.54
N GLY A 43 -0.24 5.42 -4.72
CA GLY A 43 -1.44 4.90 -5.37
C GLY A 43 -1.36 3.41 -5.67
N LEU A 44 -0.23 2.94 -6.20
CA LEU A 44 0.03 1.52 -6.47
C LEU A 44 -0.01 0.67 -5.19
N GLY A 45 0.59 1.17 -4.12
CA GLY A 45 0.58 0.49 -2.84
C GLY A 45 -0.81 0.37 -2.22
N VAL A 46 -1.62 1.44 -2.29
CA VAL A 46 -3.03 1.40 -1.86
C VAL A 46 -3.84 0.42 -2.74
N PHE A 47 -3.61 0.44 -4.06
CA PHE A 47 -4.30 -0.45 -5.00
C PHE A 47 -3.99 -1.92 -4.70
N LEU A 48 -2.73 -2.27 -4.49
CA LEU A 48 -2.31 -3.62 -4.10
C LEU A 48 -2.90 -4.03 -2.74
N GLY A 49 -2.96 -3.10 -1.80
CA GLY A 49 -3.58 -3.33 -0.49
C GLY A 49 -5.07 -3.66 -0.59
N LEU A 50 -5.81 -2.87 -1.38
CA LEU A 50 -7.22 -3.13 -1.67
C LEU A 50 -7.42 -4.45 -2.40
N PHE A 51 -6.62 -4.73 -3.44
CA PHE A 51 -6.70 -5.96 -4.21
C PHE A 51 -6.52 -7.19 -3.31
N SER A 52 -5.50 -7.17 -2.45
CA SER A 52 -5.24 -8.28 -1.53
C SER A 52 -6.36 -8.42 -0.48
N THR A 53 -6.96 -7.32 -0.02
CA THR A 53 -8.13 -7.35 0.87
C THR A 53 -9.37 -7.96 0.18
N VAL A 54 -9.61 -7.61 -1.08
CA VAL A 54 -10.72 -8.14 -1.89
C VAL A 54 -10.54 -9.63 -2.15
N VAL A 55 -9.34 -10.07 -2.54
CA VAL A 55 -9.01 -11.49 -2.72
C VAL A 55 -9.27 -12.25 -1.42
N PHE A 56 -8.76 -11.74 -0.29
CA PHE A 56 -8.99 -12.34 1.02
C PHE A 56 -10.48 -12.42 1.38
N TYR A 57 -11.25 -11.40 1.05
CA TYR A 57 -12.69 -11.37 1.30
C TYR A 57 -13.47 -12.39 0.45
N ILE A 58 -13.11 -12.53 -0.82
CA ILE A 58 -13.68 -13.54 -1.72
C ILE A 58 -13.37 -14.95 -1.21
N GLU A 59 -12.12 -15.21 -0.83
CA GLU A 59 -11.69 -16.50 -0.28
C GLU A 59 -12.47 -16.85 0.99
N ARG A 60 -12.70 -15.87 1.86
CA ARG A 60 -13.47 -16.03 3.10
C ARG A 60 -14.97 -16.26 2.87
N ARG A 61 -15.54 -15.74 1.79
CA ARG A 61 -16.96 -16.01 1.42
C ARG A 61 -17.15 -17.35 0.70
N ARG A 62 -16.07 -17.96 0.21
CA ARG A 62 -16.09 -19.26 -0.48
C ARG A 62 -15.90 -20.45 0.46
N SER A 63 -15.34 -20.24 1.66
CA SER A 63 -15.28 -21.22 2.77
C SER A 63 -16.50 -21.11 3.66
#